data_AF-A0A1M5RBX1-F1
#
_entry.id   AF-A0A1M5RBX1-F1
#
_cell.length_a   1.000
_cell.length_b   1.000
_cell.length_c   1.000
_cell.angle_alpha   90.00
_cell.angle_beta   90.00
_cell.angle_gamma   90.00
#
_symmetry.space_group_name_H-M   'P 1'
#
loop_
_entity.id
_entity.type
_entity.pdbx_description
1 polymer ?
#
loop_
_entity_poly.entity_id
_entity_poly.type
_entity_poly.pdbx_seq_one_letter_code
_entity_poly.pdbx_strand_id
1 'polypeptide(L)'
;MKYNELMNALNKLKEFCNKNVLNFVVVGSVGYKNGESTEDCDDLDCVIIYDDVFKIESFPYIGEKLYHLSVESLKNNEIDLFATKFKIGEVKISIDFISIDYFDKLAKGKPCEKSEFLRKMTDAEERPINEYYDFYGNQLIYNKTKLKSDKFNIYILPKFIYEKDIFYSGVLHNKFMYNPQFLVVKNKEILDLHGKLLKNYVSFYNLQKQRKEKIDIIKSVRNWDRFSNESKYFINNLFQLE
;
A
#
# COMPACT_ATOMS: atom_id res chain seq x y z
N MET A 1 16.01 2.83 -14.22
CA MET A 1 15.17 4.02 -14.11
C MET A 1 16.02 5.21 -13.71
N LYS A 2 16.11 6.24 -14.56
CA LYS A 2 16.83 7.47 -14.21
C LYS A 2 15.99 8.28 -13.22
N TYR A 3 16.62 8.84 -12.20
CA TYR A 3 15.94 9.63 -11.14
C TYR A 3 15.01 10.72 -11.73
N ASN A 4 15.43 11.38 -12.80
CA ASN A 4 14.63 12.41 -13.47
C ASN A 4 13.33 11.86 -14.09
N GLU A 5 13.34 10.65 -14.61
CA GLU A 5 12.13 10.01 -15.19
C GLU A 5 11.12 9.68 -14.08
N LEU A 6 11.60 9.17 -12.94
CA LEU A 6 10.78 8.95 -11.74
C LEU A 6 10.15 10.26 -11.26
N MET A 7 10.94 11.31 -11.10
CA MET A 7 10.45 12.60 -10.63
C MET A 7 9.42 13.21 -11.59
N ASN A 8 9.63 13.07 -12.91
CA ASN A 8 8.65 13.52 -13.91
C ASN A 8 7.34 12.75 -13.81
N ALA A 9 7.39 11.43 -13.58
CA ALA A 9 6.18 10.61 -13.39
C ALA A 9 5.42 11.00 -12.12
N LEU A 10 6.14 11.18 -11.01
CA LEU A 10 5.57 11.63 -9.74
C LEU A 10 4.94 13.03 -9.85
N ASN A 11 5.58 13.95 -10.57
CA ASN A 11 5.05 15.30 -10.77
C ASN A 11 3.73 15.28 -11.56
N LYS A 12 3.61 14.45 -12.61
CA LYS A 12 2.34 14.30 -13.35
C LYS A 12 1.20 13.78 -12.47
N LEU A 13 1.46 12.79 -11.62
CA LEU A 13 0.47 12.28 -10.67
C LEU A 13 0.10 13.34 -9.62
N LYS A 14 1.09 14.08 -9.13
CA LYS A 14 0.90 15.21 -8.21
C LYS A 14 0.05 16.32 -8.82
N GLU A 15 0.29 16.70 -10.08
CA GLU A 15 -0.52 17.70 -10.79
C GLU A 15 -1.99 17.28 -10.91
N PHE A 16 -2.23 16.02 -11.29
CA PHE A 16 -3.59 15.47 -11.34
C PHE A 16 -4.27 15.52 -9.98
N CYS A 17 -3.60 15.03 -8.93
CA CYS A 17 -4.16 15.01 -7.58
C CYS A 17 -4.37 16.43 -7.06
N ASN A 18 -3.50 17.37 -7.45
CA ASN A 18 -3.65 18.75 -7.10
C ASN A 18 -4.91 19.37 -7.71
N LYS A 19 -5.12 19.17 -9.01
CA LYS A 19 -6.27 19.68 -9.75
C LYS A 19 -7.59 19.14 -9.21
N ASN A 20 -7.63 17.86 -8.84
CA ASN A 20 -8.85 17.17 -8.43
C ASN A 20 -9.05 17.12 -6.90
N VAL A 21 -8.19 17.79 -6.12
CA VAL A 21 -8.26 17.80 -4.64
C VAL A 21 -8.27 16.38 -4.07
N LEU A 22 -7.35 15.56 -4.58
CA LEU A 22 -7.09 14.21 -4.12
C LEU A 22 -5.82 14.17 -3.27
N ASN A 23 -5.70 13.14 -2.44
CA ASN A 23 -4.51 12.93 -1.64
C ASN A 23 -3.70 11.81 -2.28
N PHE A 24 -2.39 12.04 -2.41
CA PHE A 24 -1.47 11.14 -3.07
C PHE A 24 -0.38 10.73 -2.09
N VAL A 25 -0.28 9.42 -1.90
CA VAL A 25 0.73 8.77 -1.07
C VAL A 25 1.55 7.92 -2.02
N VAL A 26 2.80 8.32 -2.24
CA VAL A 26 3.74 7.41 -2.89
C VAL A 26 4.24 6.44 -1.83
N VAL A 27 4.23 5.18 -2.19
CA VAL A 27 4.60 4.11 -1.30
C VAL A 27 5.81 3.44 -1.92
N GLY A 28 6.92 3.45 -1.22
CA GLY A 28 8.05 2.64 -1.63
C GLY A 28 7.65 1.17 -1.67
N SER A 29 7.33 0.62 -2.83
CA SER A 29 7.59 -0.80 -3.04
C SER A 29 9.10 -0.94 -2.99
N VAL A 30 9.59 -1.70 -2.02
CA VAL A 30 10.83 -2.48 -2.16
C VAL A 30 11.96 -1.73 -2.88
N GLY A 31 12.43 -0.66 -2.26
CA GLY A 31 13.71 -0.03 -2.60
C GLY A 31 13.66 1.08 -3.63
N TYR A 32 13.84 2.30 -3.12
CA TYR A 32 14.88 3.14 -3.67
C TYR A 32 16.20 2.35 -3.63
N LYS A 33 16.48 1.57 -4.67
CA LYS A 33 17.87 1.18 -4.97
C LYS A 33 18.64 2.48 -5.08
N ASN A 34 19.72 2.62 -4.30
CA ASN A 34 20.74 3.66 -4.51
C ASN A 34 20.94 3.83 -6.01
N GLY A 35 20.96 5.07 -6.50
CA GLY A 35 20.71 5.45 -7.89
C GLY A 35 21.71 4.97 -8.97
N GLU A 36 22.22 3.74 -8.89
CA GLU A 36 23.29 3.24 -9.75
C GLU A 36 23.08 1.84 -10.38
N SER A 37 21.98 1.10 -10.18
CA SER A 37 21.75 -0.11 -11.01
C SER A 37 20.28 -0.55 -11.09
N THR A 38 19.81 -0.87 -12.31
CA THR A 38 18.38 -0.88 -12.65
C THR A 38 17.89 -2.13 -13.37
N GLU A 39 18.47 -3.31 -13.14
CA GLU A 39 18.10 -4.51 -13.91
C GLU A 39 16.90 -5.32 -13.39
N ASP A 40 16.25 -4.90 -12.30
CA ASP A 40 14.95 -5.48 -11.90
C ASP A 40 14.22 -4.47 -11.01
N CYS A 41 13.30 -3.70 -11.58
CA CYS A 41 12.45 -2.78 -10.81
C CYS A 41 11.03 -3.36 -10.77
N ASP A 42 10.56 -3.67 -9.56
CA ASP A 42 9.14 -3.83 -9.24
C ASP A 42 8.40 -2.49 -9.53
N ASP A 43 7.10 -2.55 -9.78
CA ASP A 43 6.28 -1.35 -10.07
C ASP A 43 6.38 -0.34 -8.91
N LEU A 44 6.47 0.96 -9.22
CA LEU A 44 6.36 2.02 -8.20
C LEU A 44 4.96 1.97 -7.59
N ASP A 45 4.87 1.61 -6.31
CA ASP A 45 3.60 1.53 -5.62
C ASP A 45 3.11 2.93 -5.20
N CYS A 46 1.85 3.19 -5.46
CA CYS A 46 1.21 4.46 -5.17
C CYS A 46 -0.17 4.21 -4.58
N VAL A 47 -0.67 5.17 -3.81
CA VAL A 47 -2.03 5.17 -3.29
C VAL A 47 -2.65 6.55 -3.50
N ILE A 48 -3.84 6.58 -4.08
CA ILE A 48 -4.71 7.76 -4.10
C ILE A 48 -5.84 7.56 -3.09
N ILE A 49 -5.99 8.53 -2.19
CA ILE A 49 -7.07 8.56 -1.21
C ILE A 49 -8.09 9.60 -1.64
N TYR A 50 -9.34 9.17 -1.81
CA TYR A 50 -10.46 9.99 -2.25
C TYR A 50 -11.56 10.05 -1.19
N ASP A 51 -12.18 11.21 -1.05
CA ASP A 51 -13.46 11.41 -0.35
C ASP A 51 -14.64 11.15 -1.30
N ASP A 52 -14.48 11.49 -2.58
CA ASP A 52 -15.45 11.25 -3.65
C ASP A 52 -14.78 10.53 -4.83
N VAL A 53 -15.30 9.36 -5.19
CA VAL A 53 -14.78 8.54 -6.30
C VAL A 53 -14.89 9.25 -7.65
N PHE A 54 -15.84 10.17 -7.82
CA PHE A 54 -16.01 10.92 -9.07
C PHE A 54 -14.82 11.84 -9.38
N LYS A 55 -14.02 12.21 -8.37
CA LYS A 55 -12.76 12.95 -8.57
C LYS A 55 -11.71 12.15 -9.35
N ILE A 56 -11.88 10.83 -9.49
CA ILE A 56 -10.98 9.93 -10.21
C ILE A 56 -11.41 9.73 -11.67
N GLU A 57 -12.63 10.11 -12.07
CA GLU A 57 -13.18 9.85 -13.41
C GLU A 57 -12.25 10.30 -14.55
N SER A 58 -11.60 11.46 -14.36
CA SER A 58 -10.68 12.03 -15.35
C SER A 58 -9.23 11.53 -15.24
N PHE A 59 -8.96 10.50 -14.43
CA PHE A 59 -7.61 10.00 -14.23
C PHE A 59 -7.07 9.43 -15.55
N PRO A 60 -5.96 9.97 -16.10
CA PRO A 60 -5.56 9.69 -17.48
C PRO A 60 -5.04 8.26 -17.71
N TYR A 61 -4.86 7.49 -16.64
CA TYR A 61 -4.27 6.15 -16.69
C TYR A 61 -5.21 5.05 -16.21
N ILE A 62 -6.50 5.36 -15.98
CA ILE A 62 -7.52 4.35 -15.74
C ILE A 62 -8.41 4.23 -16.98
N GLY A 63 -8.66 3.02 -17.45
CA GLY A 63 -9.60 2.80 -18.53
C GLY A 63 -11.03 3.11 -18.08
N GLU A 64 -11.81 3.80 -18.93
CA GLU A 64 -13.21 4.16 -18.67
C GLU A 64 -14.04 2.97 -18.18
N LYS A 65 -13.86 1.81 -18.82
CA LYS A 65 -14.52 0.56 -18.45
C LYS A 65 -14.16 0.10 -17.03
N LEU A 66 -12.89 0.16 -16.64
CA LEU A 66 -12.45 -0.22 -15.28
C LEU A 66 -13.03 0.75 -14.25
N TYR A 67 -12.99 2.06 -14.55
CA TYR A 67 -13.52 3.09 -13.66
C TYR A 67 -15.01 2.88 -13.36
N HIS A 68 -15.86 2.81 -14.39
CA HIS A 68 -17.30 2.68 -14.18
C HIS A 68 -17.68 1.40 -13.42
N LEU A 69 -17.06 0.27 -13.76
CA LEU A 69 -17.31 -0.99 -13.05
C LEU A 69 -16.80 -0.96 -11.62
N SER A 70 -15.66 -0.28 -11.36
CA SER A 70 -15.17 -0.10 -9.98
C SER A 70 -16.14 0.73 -9.15
N VAL A 71 -16.70 1.82 -9.71
CA VAL A 71 -17.70 2.65 -9.03
C VAL A 71 -18.97 1.86 -8.70
N GLU A 72 -19.48 1.07 -9.65
CA GLU A 72 -20.64 0.20 -9.43
C GLU A 72 -20.35 -0.86 -8.36
N SER A 73 -19.21 -1.56 -8.46
CA SER A 73 -18.82 -2.63 -7.55
C SER A 73 -18.58 -2.12 -6.12
N LEU A 74 -18.03 -0.90 -5.96
CA LEU A 74 -17.89 -0.26 -4.65
C LEU A 74 -19.26 0.04 -4.02
N LYS A 75 -20.21 0.58 -4.80
CA LYS A 75 -21.58 0.85 -4.33
C LYS A 75 -22.31 -0.42 -3.89
N ASN A 76 -22.07 -1.52 -4.60
CA ASN A 76 -22.65 -2.83 -4.30
C ASN A 76 -21.91 -3.60 -3.19
N ASN A 77 -20.85 -3.03 -2.60
CA ASN A 77 -19.97 -3.69 -1.61
C ASN A 77 -19.33 -4.99 -2.11
N GLU A 78 -19.12 -5.12 -3.43
CA GLU A 78 -18.49 -6.29 -4.06
C GLU A 78 -16.97 -6.22 -3.98
N ILE A 79 -16.44 -5.00 -3.93
CA ILE A 79 -15.01 -4.71 -3.77
C ILE A 79 -14.79 -3.69 -2.66
N ASP A 80 -13.61 -3.70 -2.08
CA ASP A 80 -13.21 -2.77 -1.03
C ASP A 80 -12.29 -1.64 -1.57
N LEU A 81 -11.60 -1.91 -2.69
CA LEU A 81 -10.78 -0.95 -3.42
C LEU A 81 -10.56 -1.42 -4.87
N PHE A 82 -10.05 -0.51 -5.70
CA PHE A 82 -9.61 -0.84 -7.06
C PHE A 82 -8.20 -0.30 -7.31
N ALA A 83 -7.54 -0.83 -8.34
CA ALA A 83 -6.20 -0.44 -8.73
C ALA A 83 -6.01 -0.52 -10.23
N THR A 84 -4.99 0.16 -10.72
CA THR A 84 -4.53 0.03 -12.11
C THR A 84 -3.00 0.05 -12.16
N LYS A 85 -2.47 -0.55 -13.23
CA LYS A 85 -1.04 -0.56 -13.53
C LYS A 85 -0.79 0.08 -14.88
N PHE A 86 0.16 1.01 -14.94
CA PHE A 86 0.46 1.76 -16.16
C PHE A 86 1.92 2.17 -16.20
N LYS A 87 2.33 2.79 -17.31
CA LYS A 87 3.65 3.37 -17.48
C LYS A 87 3.57 4.88 -17.74
N ILE A 88 4.48 5.64 -17.13
CA ILE A 88 4.78 7.02 -17.53
C ILE A 88 6.24 7.05 -18.00
N GLY A 89 6.45 7.12 -19.31
CA GLY A 89 7.78 6.85 -19.87
C GLY A 89 8.23 5.44 -19.52
N GLU A 90 9.43 5.29 -18.95
CA GLU A 90 10.00 4.01 -18.52
C GLU A 90 9.59 3.60 -17.08
N VAL A 91 8.83 4.44 -16.38
CA VAL A 91 8.42 4.18 -14.99
C VAL A 91 7.15 3.34 -14.98
N LYS A 92 7.23 2.10 -14.48
CA LYS A 92 6.06 1.27 -14.18
C LYS A 92 5.45 1.71 -12.85
N ILE A 93 4.14 1.89 -12.79
CA ILE A 93 3.43 2.40 -11.63
C ILE A 93 2.24 1.48 -11.36
N SER A 94 2.08 1.10 -10.10
CA SER A 94 0.91 0.40 -9.57
C SER A 94 0.22 1.33 -8.59
N ILE A 95 -1.01 1.75 -8.89
CA ILE A 95 -1.75 2.69 -8.03
C ILE A 95 -2.99 2.01 -7.47
N ASP A 96 -3.11 2.02 -6.14
CA ASP A 96 -4.34 1.63 -5.45
C ASP A 96 -5.18 2.88 -5.16
N PHE A 97 -6.49 2.79 -5.38
CA PHE A 97 -7.44 3.85 -5.05
C PHE A 97 -8.30 3.42 -3.87
N ILE A 98 -8.24 4.18 -2.78
CA ILE A 98 -9.00 3.88 -1.55
C ILE A 98 -9.83 5.08 -1.13
N SER A 99 -11.01 4.83 -0.57
CA SER A 99 -11.81 5.90 0.02
C SER A 99 -11.23 6.35 1.37
N ILE A 100 -11.58 7.55 1.81
CA ILE A 100 -11.23 8.03 3.15
C ILE A 100 -11.87 7.16 4.25
N ASP A 101 -13.09 6.68 4.04
CA ASP A 101 -13.78 5.74 4.93
C ASP A 101 -13.02 4.42 5.05
N TYR A 102 -12.49 3.93 3.92
CA TYR A 102 -11.63 2.76 3.92
C TYR A 102 -10.36 3.02 4.74
N PHE A 103 -9.72 4.18 4.55
CA PHE A 103 -8.50 4.52 5.28
C PHE A 103 -8.76 4.70 6.79
N ASP A 104 -9.91 5.25 7.18
CA ASP A 104 -10.35 5.34 8.57
C ASP A 104 -10.56 3.95 9.18
N LYS A 105 -11.22 3.01 8.45
CA LYS A 105 -11.35 1.61 8.88
C LYS A 105 -9.99 0.92 9.02
N LEU A 106 -9.03 1.24 8.15
CA LEU A 106 -7.66 0.72 8.26
C LEU A 106 -6.97 1.29 9.51
N ALA A 107 -7.07 2.61 9.74
CA ALA A 107 -6.47 3.30 10.88
C ALA A 107 -7.06 2.87 12.22
N LYS A 108 -8.38 2.65 12.30
CA LYS A 108 -9.08 2.17 13.51
C LYS A 108 -8.95 0.66 13.72
N GLY A 109 -8.65 -0.08 12.66
CA GLY A 109 -8.40 -1.52 12.73
C GLY A 109 -7.22 -1.80 13.66
N LYS A 110 -7.49 -2.40 14.81
CA LYS A 110 -6.43 -2.98 15.62
C LYS A 110 -6.03 -4.30 14.97
N PRO A 111 -4.73 -4.61 14.83
CA PRO A 111 -4.31 -5.97 14.54
C PRO A 111 -4.97 -6.90 15.57
N CYS A 112 -5.97 -7.67 15.14
CA CYS A 112 -6.85 -8.49 15.97
C CYS A 112 -6.46 -9.96 15.82
N GLU A 113 -6.75 -10.87 16.74
CA GLU A 113 -6.30 -12.28 16.63
C GLU A 113 -6.98 -13.10 15.49
N LYS A 114 -7.49 -12.44 14.44
CA LYS A 114 -8.15 -13.04 13.28
C LYS A 114 -7.65 -12.40 11.99
N SER A 115 -7.53 -13.21 10.94
CA SER A 115 -7.24 -12.73 9.60
C SER A 115 -8.41 -11.88 9.06
N GLU A 116 -8.07 -10.75 8.47
CA GLU A 116 -9.02 -9.87 7.78
C GLU A 116 -8.61 -9.77 6.31
N PHE A 117 -9.59 -9.86 5.40
CA PHE A 117 -9.36 -9.88 3.96
C PHE A 117 -10.17 -8.78 3.27
N LEU A 118 -9.72 -8.40 2.09
CA LEU A 118 -10.24 -7.32 1.27
C LEU A 118 -10.30 -7.77 -0.19
N ARG A 119 -11.20 -7.18 -0.96
CA ARG A 119 -11.41 -7.47 -2.37
C ARG A 119 -10.90 -6.30 -3.19
N LYS A 120 -9.87 -6.56 -3.98
CA LYS A 120 -9.21 -5.60 -4.86
C LYS A 120 -9.59 -5.88 -6.31
N MET A 121 -10.22 -4.92 -6.98
CA MET A 121 -10.42 -4.97 -8.44
C MET A 121 -9.21 -4.42 -9.19
N THR A 122 -8.84 -5.03 -10.29
CA THR A 122 -7.79 -4.53 -11.19
C THR A 122 -7.98 -5.07 -12.62
N ASP A 123 -7.48 -4.33 -13.60
CA ASP A 123 -7.37 -4.74 -15.00
C ASP A 123 -6.07 -5.51 -15.30
N ALA A 124 -5.13 -5.53 -14.37
CA ALA A 124 -3.88 -6.25 -14.51
C ALA A 124 -3.98 -7.69 -13.97
N GLU A 125 -3.29 -8.63 -14.62
CA GLU A 125 -3.02 -9.93 -14.01
C GLU A 125 -1.90 -9.76 -12.98
N GLU A 126 -2.19 -10.09 -11.73
CA GLU A 126 -1.19 -10.05 -10.66
C GLU A 126 -0.50 -11.41 -10.49
N ARG A 127 0.72 -11.38 -9.94
CA ARG A 127 1.40 -12.60 -9.50
C ARG A 127 0.47 -13.37 -8.55
N PRO A 128 0.32 -14.70 -8.71
CA PRO A 128 -0.65 -15.50 -7.95
C PRO A 128 -0.32 -15.62 -6.45
N ILE A 129 0.89 -15.22 -6.03
CA ILE A 129 1.35 -15.32 -4.66
C ILE A 129 1.80 -13.97 -4.10
N ASN A 130 1.56 -13.77 -2.81
CA ASN A 130 2.19 -12.73 -1.99
C ASN A 130 3.03 -13.36 -0.89
N GLU A 131 4.14 -12.71 -0.55
CA GLU A 131 5.05 -13.12 0.51
C GLU A 131 4.95 -12.10 1.65
N TYR A 132 4.72 -12.59 2.86
CA TYR A 132 4.63 -11.77 4.06
C TYR A 132 5.67 -12.20 5.09
N TYR A 133 6.13 -11.26 5.90
CA TYR A 133 7.12 -11.51 6.94
C TYR A 133 6.58 -11.02 8.28
N ASP A 134 6.79 -11.81 9.33
CA ASP A 134 6.44 -11.46 10.71
C ASP A 134 7.63 -10.79 11.43
N PHE A 135 7.46 -10.43 12.70
CA PHE A 135 8.53 -9.82 13.51
C PHE A 135 9.66 -10.80 13.90
N TYR A 136 9.55 -12.10 13.59
CA TYR A 136 10.61 -13.09 13.79
C TYR A 136 11.44 -13.32 12.51
N GLY A 137 10.93 -12.84 11.37
CA GLY A 137 11.49 -13.08 10.04
C GLY A 137 10.96 -14.35 9.38
N ASN A 138 9.91 -14.98 9.93
CA ASN A 138 9.27 -16.11 9.28
C ASN A 138 8.51 -15.62 8.05
N GLN A 139 8.64 -16.36 6.95
CA GLN A 139 7.93 -16.09 5.72
C GLN A 139 6.60 -16.86 5.69
N LEU A 140 5.54 -16.17 5.27
CA LEU A 140 4.27 -16.77 4.89
C LEU A 140 4.03 -16.53 3.39
N ILE A 141 3.73 -17.61 2.66
CA ILE A 141 3.31 -17.55 1.25
C ILE A 141 1.79 -17.64 1.20
N TYR A 142 1.17 -16.57 0.71
CA TYR A 142 -0.28 -16.52 0.50
C TYR A 142 -0.59 -16.70 -0.99
N ASN A 143 -1.38 -17.72 -1.30
CA ASN A 143 -1.94 -17.92 -2.64
C ASN A 143 -3.19 -17.06 -2.79
N LYS A 144 -3.14 -16.08 -3.72
CA LYS A 144 -4.25 -15.15 -3.95
C LYS A 144 -5.47 -15.90 -4.47
N THR A 145 -6.60 -15.72 -3.79
CA THR A 145 -7.88 -16.16 -4.34
C THR A 145 -8.36 -15.14 -5.35
N LYS A 146 -8.55 -15.58 -6.61
CA LYS A 146 -9.10 -14.76 -7.68
C LYS A 146 -10.59 -15.09 -7.85
N LEU A 147 -11.46 -14.12 -7.55
CA LEU A 147 -12.87 -14.17 -7.92
C LEU A 147 -12.96 -13.76 -9.40
N LYS A 148 -13.49 -14.64 -10.25
CA LYS A 148 -13.70 -14.32 -11.66
C LYS A 148 -14.86 -13.34 -11.80
N SER A 149 -14.57 -12.16 -12.34
CA SER A 149 -15.53 -11.37 -13.10
C SER A 149 -15.21 -11.57 -14.58
N ASP A 150 -16.24 -11.59 -15.44
CA ASP A 150 -16.09 -11.82 -16.88
C ASP A 150 -15.24 -10.74 -17.58
N LYS A 151 -14.94 -9.62 -16.89
CA LYS A 151 -14.30 -8.44 -17.48
C LYS A 151 -13.07 -7.94 -16.73
N PHE A 152 -12.91 -8.26 -15.44
CA PHE A 152 -11.83 -7.77 -14.58
C PHE A 152 -11.42 -8.81 -13.54
N ASN A 153 -10.25 -8.60 -12.94
CA ASN A 153 -9.74 -9.46 -11.89
C ASN A 153 -10.13 -8.90 -10.53
N ILE A 154 -10.79 -9.72 -9.69
CA ILE A 154 -11.02 -9.39 -8.28
C ILE A 154 -10.17 -10.35 -7.44
N TYR A 155 -9.19 -9.82 -6.71
CA TYR A 155 -8.34 -10.60 -5.82
C TYR A 155 -8.77 -10.41 -4.37
N ILE A 156 -8.89 -11.51 -3.63
CA ILE A 156 -8.99 -11.48 -2.17
C ILE A 156 -7.57 -11.35 -1.63
N LEU A 157 -7.30 -10.24 -0.94
CA LEU A 157 -6.01 -9.90 -0.37
C LEU A 157 -6.12 -9.69 1.13
N PRO A 158 -5.16 -10.18 1.92
CA PRO A 158 -5.10 -9.91 3.34
C PRO A 158 -4.92 -8.42 3.64
N LYS A 159 -5.78 -7.91 4.53
CA LYS A 159 -5.49 -6.72 5.34
C LYS A 159 -4.53 -7.08 6.46
N PHE A 160 -4.84 -8.17 7.17
CA PHE A 160 -4.06 -8.78 8.22
C PHE A 160 -4.14 -10.30 8.08
N ILE A 161 -3.06 -11.03 8.35
CA ILE A 161 -3.09 -12.48 8.48
C ILE A 161 -2.69 -12.85 9.90
N TYR A 162 -3.46 -13.75 10.50
CA TYR A 162 -3.13 -14.42 11.73
C TYR A 162 -3.09 -15.91 11.49
N GLU A 163 -1.91 -16.50 11.63
CA GLU A 163 -1.70 -17.94 11.52
C GLU A 163 -0.90 -18.42 12.73
N LYS A 164 -1.45 -19.38 13.49
CA LYS A 164 -0.78 -19.96 14.68
C LYS A 164 -0.28 -18.89 15.66
N ASP A 165 -1.14 -17.90 15.95
CA ASP A 165 -0.84 -16.76 16.83
C ASP A 165 0.31 -15.86 16.35
N ILE A 166 0.66 -15.94 15.06
CA ILE A 166 1.62 -15.07 14.40
C ILE A 166 0.87 -14.07 13.51
N PHE A 167 1.20 -12.81 13.69
CA PHE A 167 0.68 -11.71 12.89
C PHE A 167 1.56 -11.46 11.66
N TYR A 168 0.91 -11.28 10.51
CA TYR A 168 1.50 -10.75 9.30
C TYR A 168 0.69 -9.55 8.81
N SER A 169 1.40 -8.46 8.51
CA SER A 169 0.79 -7.25 7.97
C SER A 169 0.55 -7.39 6.47
N GLY A 170 -0.68 -7.10 6.02
CA GLY A 170 -1.07 -7.15 4.62
C GLY A 170 -0.35 -6.11 3.75
N VAL A 171 -0.36 -6.30 2.42
CA VAL A 171 0.41 -5.47 1.49
C VAL A 171 0.04 -4.01 1.62
N LEU A 172 -1.27 -3.69 1.55
CA LEU A 172 -1.74 -2.32 1.64
C LEU A 172 -1.52 -1.69 3.02
N HIS A 173 -1.51 -2.47 4.10
CA HIS A 173 -1.15 -1.96 5.42
C HIS A 173 0.33 -1.58 5.48
N ASN A 174 1.22 -2.45 4.96
CA ASN A 174 2.66 -2.19 4.86
C ASN A 174 2.97 -0.91 4.08
N LYS A 175 2.17 -0.61 3.05
CA LYS A 175 2.31 0.59 2.23
C LYS A 175 2.34 1.89 3.06
N PHE A 176 1.59 1.95 4.15
CA PHE A 176 1.55 3.12 5.02
C PHE A 176 2.61 3.10 6.13
N MET A 177 3.12 1.92 6.49
CA MET A 177 4.06 1.74 7.61
C MET A 177 5.52 1.94 7.20
N TYR A 178 5.84 1.78 5.92
CA TYR A 178 7.23 1.67 5.44
C TYR A 178 7.73 2.90 4.69
N ASN A 179 7.37 4.08 5.20
CA ASN A 179 7.70 5.42 4.72
C ASN A 179 6.95 5.84 3.43
N PRO A 180 5.89 6.65 3.55
CA PRO A 180 5.38 7.37 2.40
C PRO A 180 6.27 8.57 2.07
N GLN A 181 7.36 8.36 1.33
CA GLN A 181 8.09 9.48 0.73
C GLN A 181 7.23 10.06 -0.39
N PHE A 182 6.85 11.33 -0.27
CA PHE A 182 5.86 12.08 -1.06
C PHE A 182 4.43 11.95 -0.55
N LEU A 183 4.11 12.86 0.39
CA LEU A 183 2.77 13.22 0.80
C LEU A 183 2.36 14.49 0.03
N VAL A 184 1.52 14.34 -0.99
CA VAL A 184 0.65 15.45 -1.40
C VAL A 184 -0.63 15.26 -0.60
N VAL A 185 -0.57 15.63 0.68
CA VAL A 185 -1.72 15.57 1.56
C VAL A 185 -2.30 16.97 1.67
N LYS A 186 -3.49 17.13 1.10
CA LYS A 186 -4.26 18.37 1.13
C LYS A 186 -5.25 18.41 2.29
N ASN A 187 -5.49 17.27 2.92
CA ASN A 187 -6.46 17.12 4.00
C ASN A 187 -5.76 16.72 5.31
N LYS A 188 -5.88 17.57 6.33
CA LYS A 188 -5.35 17.31 7.69
C LYS A 188 -5.89 16.00 8.26
N GLU A 189 -7.13 15.63 7.92
CA GLU A 189 -7.74 14.38 8.33
C GLU A 189 -6.93 13.14 7.92
N ILE A 190 -6.36 13.15 6.72
CA ILE A 190 -5.54 12.02 6.23
C ILE A 190 -4.21 11.94 6.98
N LEU A 191 -3.61 13.09 7.35
CA LEU A 191 -2.45 13.09 8.23
C LEU A 191 -2.79 12.50 9.61
N ASP A 192 -3.95 12.88 10.17
CA ASP A 192 -4.41 12.39 11.46
C ASP A 192 -4.71 10.88 11.41
N LEU A 193 -5.31 10.39 10.32
CA LEU A 193 -5.57 8.96 10.10
C LEU A 193 -4.27 8.16 9.93
N HIS A 194 -3.30 8.70 9.18
CA HIS A 194 -1.98 8.06 9.03
C HIS A 194 -1.24 8.00 10.37
N GLY A 195 -1.24 9.09 11.14
CA GLY A 195 -0.66 9.12 12.48
C GLY A 195 -1.32 8.12 13.43
N LYS A 196 -2.66 7.98 13.37
CA LYS A 196 -3.38 6.95 14.14
C LYS A 196 -2.99 5.54 13.74
N LEU A 197 -2.87 5.26 12.44
CA LEU A 197 -2.46 3.96 11.92
C LEU A 197 -1.05 3.59 12.43
N LEU A 198 -0.09 4.50 12.30
CA LEU A 198 1.28 4.32 12.80
C LEU A 198 1.31 4.07 14.31
N LYS A 199 0.59 4.89 15.09
CA LYS A 199 0.50 4.73 16.55
C LYS A 199 -0.07 3.37 16.95
N ASN A 200 -1.12 2.91 16.26
CA ASN A 200 -1.72 1.61 16.52
C ASN A 200 -0.76 0.47 16.22
N TYR A 201 0.00 0.57 15.12
CA TYR A 201 0.98 -0.44 14.74
C TYR A 201 2.16 -0.52 15.71
N VAL A 202 2.73 0.63 16.11
CA VAL A 202 3.78 0.71 17.14
C VAL A 202 3.29 0.16 18.48
N SER A 203 2.06 0.49 18.87
CA SER A 203 1.46 -0.02 20.12
C SER A 203 1.32 -1.55 20.08
N PHE A 204 0.91 -2.11 18.93
CA PHE A 204 0.83 -3.55 18.75
C PHE A 204 2.21 -4.22 18.79
N TYR A 205 3.21 -3.67 18.10
CA TYR A 205 4.59 -4.17 18.15
C TYR A 205 5.13 -4.18 19.59
N ASN A 206 4.95 -3.10 20.35
CA ASN A 206 5.41 -3.01 21.74
C ASN A 206 4.71 -4.03 22.64
N LEU A 207 3.41 -4.28 22.44
CA LEU A 207 2.68 -5.33 23.14
C LEU A 207 3.26 -6.72 22.84
N GLN A 208 3.57 -7.00 21.57
CA GLN A 208 4.20 -8.27 21.18
C GLN A 208 5.61 -8.39 21.78
N LYS A 209 6.38 -7.30 21.84
CA LYS A 209 7.73 -7.26 22.42
C LYS A 209 7.72 -7.56 23.92
N GLN A 210 6.72 -7.05 24.65
CA GLN A 210 6.52 -7.36 26.07
C GLN A 210 6.17 -8.84 26.30
N ARG A 211 5.46 -9.47 25.36
CA ARG A 211 5.08 -10.89 25.46
C ARG A 211 6.23 -11.84 25.05
N LYS A 212 7.12 -11.39 24.16
CA LYS A 212 8.15 -12.24 23.53
C LYS A 212 9.43 -11.43 23.27
N GLU A 213 10.54 -11.86 23.88
CA GLU A 213 11.81 -11.10 23.92
C GLU A 213 12.57 -10.99 22.58
N LYS A 214 12.23 -11.78 21.55
CA LYS A 214 13.04 -11.94 20.32
C LYS A 214 12.39 -11.43 19.04
N ILE A 215 11.59 -10.36 19.12
CA ILE A 215 10.98 -9.74 17.93
C ILE A 215 11.74 -8.50 17.44
N ASP A 216 11.71 -8.28 16.14
CA ASP A 216 12.34 -7.15 15.46
C ASP A 216 11.47 -6.70 14.29
N ILE A 217 11.16 -5.40 14.25
CA ILE A 217 10.36 -4.83 13.17
C ILE A 217 11.08 -4.95 11.81
N ILE A 218 12.41 -4.84 11.77
CA ILE A 218 13.20 -4.94 10.53
C ILE A 218 12.98 -6.30 9.87
N LYS A 219 12.84 -7.37 10.66
CA LYS A 219 12.59 -8.72 10.15
C LYS A 219 11.22 -8.87 9.46
N SER A 220 10.26 -8.01 9.77
CA SER A 220 8.96 -7.96 9.07
C SER A 220 9.01 -7.17 7.76
N VAL A 221 10.15 -6.55 7.45
CA VAL A 221 10.37 -5.76 6.24
C VAL A 221 11.15 -6.58 5.22
N ARG A 222 10.47 -7.00 4.16
CA ARG A 222 11.11 -7.69 3.03
C ARG A 222 12.15 -6.77 2.37
N ASN A 223 13.35 -7.29 2.12
CA ASN A 223 14.44 -6.60 1.42
C ASN A 223 14.87 -5.28 2.10
N TRP A 224 14.91 -5.24 3.44
CA TRP A 224 15.35 -4.08 4.23
C TRP A 224 16.63 -3.41 3.70
N ASP A 225 17.63 -4.19 3.29
CA ASP A 225 18.90 -3.65 2.80
C ASP A 225 18.75 -2.76 1.56
N ARG A 226 17.68 -2.98 0.77
CA ARG A 226 17.37 -2.23 -0.44
C ARG A 226 16.58 -0.94 -0.18
N PHE A 227 16.14 -0.68 1.06
CA PHE A 227 15.41 0.54 1.39
C PHE A 227 16.32 1.78 1.30
N SER A 228 15.74 2.94 0.92
CA SER A 228 16.43 4.23 1.03
C SER A 228 16.81 4.53 2.47
N ASN A 229 17.84 5.36 2.63
CA ASN A 229 18.25 5.85 3.95
C ASN A 229 17.11 6.57 4.67
N GLU A 230 16.27 7.29 3.95
CA GLU A 230 15.11 8.00 4.50
C GLU A 230 14.04 7.03 5.02
N SER A 231 13.77 5.94 4.29
CA SER A 231 12.83 4.91 4.78
C SER A 231 13.38 4.16 5.97
N LYS A 232 14.69 3.88 5.98
CA LYS A 232 15.35 3.29 7.13
C LYS A 232 15.28 4.22 8.35
N TYR A 233 15.62 5.49 8.17
CA TYR A 233 15.52 6.52 9.22
C TYR A 233 14.10 6.68 9.75
N PHE A 234 13.09 6.72 8.88
CA PHE A 234 11.68 6.79 9.28
C PHE A 234 11.30 5.61 10.18
N ILE A 235 11.62 4.38 9.77
CA ILE A 235 11.29 3.17 10.55
C ILE A 235 12.07 3.14 11.86
N ASN A 236 13.37 3.42 11.85
CA ASN A 236 14.21 3.45 13.06
C ASN A 236 13.67 4.45 14.08
N ASN A 237 13.28 5.66 13.66
CA ASN A 237 12.70 6.67 14.56
C ASN A 237 11.31 6.27 15.07
N LEU A 238 10.46 5.75 14.19
CA LEU A 238 9.09 5.38 14.53
C LEU A 238 9.05 4.29 15.61
N PHE A 239 9.99 3.34 15.54
CA PHE A 239 10.08 2.21 16.46
C PHE A 239 11.17 2.35 17.54
N GLN A 240 11.91 3.46 17.56
CA GLN A 240 13.00 3.74 18.51
C GLN A 240 14.05 2.62 18.55
N LEU A 241 14.53 2.22 17.37
CA LEU A 241 15.51 1.13 17.22
C LEU A 241 16.97 1.58 17.46
N GLU A 242 17.22 2.89 17.39
CA GLU A 242 18.54 3.55 17.54
C GLU A 242 18.40 4.84 18.36
#